data_AF-A0A9D4B2U5-F1
#
_entry.id   AF-A0A9D4B2U5-F1
#
_cell.length_a   1.000
_cell.length_b   1.000
_cell.length_c   1.000
_cell.angle_alpha   90.00
_cell.angle_beta   90.00
_cell.angle_gamma   90.00
#
_symmetry.space_group_name_H-M   'P 1'
#
loop_
_entity.id
_entity.type
_entity.pdbx_description
1 polymer ?
#
loop_
_entity_poly.entity_id
_entity_poly.type
_entity_poly.pdbx_seq_one_letter_code
_entity_poly.pdbx_strand_id
1 'polypeptide(L)'
;MNNVNKTMHSGNTNFIAQSERIEVFKRKLQLWKVHICGGTADMFGLLHSFIREQNIDLDVIKRQLAAHLSGLLNKFNAYFPELTTEQAATHMWTTNPFSENTEAKLPSSVPSKLLEEVTDISSDSSLRTRFKEMPLETFWCERSDE
;
A
#
# COMPACT_ATOMS: atom_id res chain seq x y z
N MET A 1 -15.00 13.85 6.44
CA MET A 1 -13.99 12.80 6.72
C MET A 1 -13.64 12.10 5.42
N ASN A 2 -12.36 12.06 5.08
CA ASN A 2 -11.86 11.66 3.76
C ASN A 2 -12.08 10.15 3.55
N ASN A 3 -12.61 9.75 2.39
CA ASN A 3 -12.89 8.33 2.06
C ASN A 3 -11.66 7.43 2.21
N VAL A 4 -10.46 8.02 2.04
CA VAL A 4 -9.15 7.39 2.26
C VAL A 4 -8.98 6.86 3.69
N ASN A 5 -9.44 7.58 4.71
CA ASN A 5 -9.37 7.10 6.10
C ASN A 5 -10.28 5.90 6.33
N LYS A 6 -11.45 5.85 5.68
CA LYS A 6 -12.36 4.70 5.81
C LYS A 6 -11.79 3.46 5.14
N THR A 7 -11.14 3.60 3.97
CA THR A 7 -10.49 2.48 3.29
C THR A 7 -9.22 2.01 4.00
N MET A 8 -8.52 2.91 4.71
CA MET A 8 -7.29 2.58 5.45
C MET A 8 -7.57 1.76 6.71
N HIS A 9 -8.76 1.86 7.31
CA HIS A 9 -9.15 1.17 8.55
C HIS A 9 -10.21 0.07 8.35
N SER A 10 -10.62 -0.23 7.12
CA SER A 10 -11.48 -1.38 6.86
C SER A 10 -10.66 -2.66 7.06
N GLY A 11 -10.99 -3.43 8.09
CA GLY A 11 -10.29 -4.65 8.52
C GLY A 11 -9.96 -5.63 7.40
N ASN A 12 -8.88 -6.40 7.62
CA ASN A 12 -8.29 -7.40 6.73
C ASN A 12 -7.50 -6.85 5.55
N THR A 13 -6.57 -5.94 5.80
CA THR A 13 -5.62 -5.51 4.76
C THR A 13 -4.20 -5.80 5.17
N ASN A 14 -3.65 -6.85 4.56
CA ASN A 14 -2.26 -7.26 4.70
C ASN A 14 -1.34 -6.06 4.45
N PHE A 15 -0.21 -6.03 5.14
CA PHE A 15 0.77 -4.93 5.04
C PHE A 15 1.12 -4.55 3.59
N ILE A 16 1.21 -5.55 2.69
CA ILE A 16 1.39 -5.33 1.24
C ILE A 16 0.24 -4.50 0.65
N ALA A 17 -1.01 -4.90 0.89
CA ALA A 17 -2.17 -4.20 0.35
C ALA A 17 -2.25 -2.75 0.87
N GLN A 18 -1.84 -2.52 2.12
CA GLN A 18 -1.73 -1.16 2.67
C GLN A 18 -0.60 -0.37 2.03
N SER A 19 0.57 -0.99 1.82
CA SER A 19 1.69 -0.38 1.10
C SER A 19 1.32 -0.01 -0.34
N GLU A 20 0.66 -0.90 -1.07
CA GLU A 20 0.17 -0.64 -2.43
C GLU A 20 -0.82 0.53 -2.47
N ARG A 21 -1.74 0.61 -1.50
CA ARG A 21 -2.69 1.73 -1.39
C ARG A 21 -1.98 3.05 -1.12
N ILE A 22 -0.93 3.05 -0.28
CA ILE A 22 -0.10 4.22 -0.03
C ILE A 22 0.65 4.63 -1.30
N GLU A 23 1.20 3.68 -2.05
CA GLU A 23 1.85 3.96 -3.34
C GLU A 23 0.88 4.54 -4.38
N VAL A 24 -0.33 3.99 -4.48
CA VAL A 24 -1.39 4.55 -5.34
C VAL A 24 -1.73 5.97 -4.90
N PHE A 25 -1.78 6.24 -3.59
CA PHE A 25 -2.06 7.58 -3.08
C PHE A 25 -0.92 8.57 -3.38
N LYS A 26 0.35 8.18 -3.24
CA LYS A 26 1.50 8.99 -3.65
C LYS A 26 1.44 9.36 -5.14
N ARG A 27 1.10 8.40 -6.02
CA ARG A 27 0.89 8.66 -7.46
C ARG A 27 -0.27 9.63 -7.70
N LYS A 28 -1.37 9.50 -6.97
CA LYS A 28 -2.48 10.46 -7.03
C LYS A 28 -2.04 11.88 -6.64
N LEU A 29 -1.23 12.03 -5.58
CA LEU A 29 -0.70 13.34 -5.19
C LEU A 29 0.15 13.98 -6.30
N GLN A 30 0.98 13.19 -6.98
CA GLN A 30 1.76 13.65 -8.14
C GLN A 30 0.86 14.07 -9.30
N LEU A 31 -0.15 13.26 -9.63
CA LEU A 31 -1.13 13.58 -10.67
C LEU A 31 -1.89 14.86 -10.36
N TRP A 32 -2.39 15.01 -9.13
CA TRP A 32 -3.12 16.21 -8.70
C TRP A 32 -2.26 17.46 -8.80
N LYS A 33 -0.96 17.36 -8.50
CA LYS A 33 -0.03 18.47 -8.69
C LYS A 33 0.07 18.88 -10.17
N VAL A 34 0.14 17.92 -11.10
CA VAL A 34 0.16 18.19 -12.54
C VAL A 34 -1.13 18.89 -12.98
N HIS A 35 -2.29 18.40 -12.54
CA HIS A 35 -3.59 19.01 -12.86
C HIS A 35 -3.70 20.45 -12.34
N ILE A 36 -3.29 20.69 -11.08
CA ILE A 36 -3.28 22.03 -10.50
C ILE A 36 -2.33 22.95 -11.27
N CYS A 37 -1.15 22.46 -11.65
CA CYS A 37 -0.24 23.23 -12.49
C CYS A 37 -0.83 23.53 -13.89
N GLY A 38 -1.63 22.61 -14.43
CA GLY A 38 -2.37 22.76 -15.69
C GLY A 38 -3.61 23.64 -15.61
N GLY A 39 -3.96 24.18 -14.44
CA GLY A 39 -5.11 25.07 -14.28
C GLY A 39 -6.42 24.36 -13.91
N THR A 40 -6.35 23.11 -13.43
CA THR A 40 -7.54 22.34 -13.06
C THR A 40 -7.46 21.84 -11.63
N ALA A 41 -8.53 22.02 -10.85
CA ALA A 41 -8.64 21.57 -9.45
C ALA A 41 -9.84 20.62 -9.23
N ASP A 42 -10.36 20.01 -10.30
CA ASP A 42 -11.51 19.09 -10.33
C ASP A 42 -11.39 17.90 -9.37
N MET A 43 -10.16 17.44 -9.12
CA MET A 43 -9.83 16.38 -8.15
C MET A 43 -10.30 16.72 -6.72
N PHE A 44 -10.45 18.00 -6.40
CA PHE A 44 -10.92 18.52 -5.12
C PHE A 44 -12.29 19.16 -5.29
N GLY A 45 -13.36 18.34 -5.31
CA GLY A 45 -14.72 18.82 -5.60
C GLY A 45 -15.17 20.06 -4.82
N LEU A 46 -14.86 20.13 -3.52
CA LEU A 46 -15.17 21.30 -2.68
C LEU A 46 -14.35 22.55 -3.02
N LEU A 47 -13.06 22.37 -3.33
CA LEU A 47 -12.20 23.47 -3.73
C LEU A 47 -12.60 23.98 -5.12
N HIS A 48 -12.91 23.07 -6.04
CA HIS A 48 -13.36 23.38 -7.39
C HIS A 48 -14.68 24.15 -7.38
N SER A 49 -15.67 23.73 -6.57
CA SER A 49 -16.92 24.47 -6.42
C SER A 49 -16.69 25.85 -5.81
N PHE A 50 -15.86 25.94 -4.76
CA PHE A 50 -15.55 27.21 -4.10
C PHE A 50 -14.86 28.22 -5.03
N ILE A 51 -13.86 27.78 -5.80
CA ILE A 51 -13.16 28.63 -6.77
C ILE A 51 -14.15 29.19 -7.80
N ARG A 52 -15.06 28.35 -8.30
CA ARG A 52 -16.07 28.74 -9.29
C ARG A 52 -17.12 29.68 -8.70
N GLU A 53 -17.62 29.40 -7.50
CA GLU A 53 -18.63 30.22 -6.81
C GLU A 53 -18.09 31.61 -6.46
N GLN A 54 -16.83 31.69 -6.03
CA GLN A 54 -16.19 32.94 -5.63
C GLN A 54 -15.45 33.64 -6.79
N ASN A 55 -15.51 33.09 -8.01
CA ASN A 55 -14.80 33.55 -9.19
C ASN A 55 -13.30 33.84 -8.92
N ILE A 56 -12.66 32.95 -8.16
CA ILE A 56 -11.25 33.06 -7.79
C ILE A 56 -10.40 32.61 -8.97
N ASP A 57 -9.39 33.39 -9.31
CA ASP A 57 -8.37 32.94 -10.27
C ASP A 57 -7.49 31.86 -9.62
N LEU A 58 -7.53 30.65 -10.17
CA LEU A 58 -6.74 29.53 -9.69
C LEU A 58 -5.24 29.83 -9.74
N ASP A 59 -4.75 30.65 -10.68
CA ASP A 59 -3.33 30.99 -10.76
C ASP A 59 -2.82 31.74 -9.51
N VAL A 60 -3.71 32.41 -8.76
CA VAL A 60 -3.37 33.09 -7.49
C VAL A 60 -3.00 32.09 -6.40
N ILE A 61 -3.73 30.96 -6.31
CA ILE A 61 -3.58 29.96 -5.24
C ILE A 61 -2.83 28.70 -5.66
N LYS A 62 -2.64 28.50 -6.96
CA LYS A 62 -2.00 27.32 -7.58
C LYS A 62 -0.62 27.01 -7.00
N ARG A 63 0.22 28.04 -6.79
CA ARG A 63 1.55 27.84 -6.17
C ARG A 63 1.44 27.25 -4.76
N GLN A 64 0.52 27.76 -3.95
CA GLN A 64 0.31 27.29 -2.58
C GLN A 64 -0.25 25.86 -2.57
N LEU A 65 -1.22 25.56 -3.44
CA LEU A 65 -1.77 24.21 -3.59
C LEU A 65 -0.69 23.20 -4.01
N ALA A 66 0.12 23.53 -5.02
CA ALA A 66 1.21 22.68 -5.48
C ALA A 66 2.27 22.47 -4.39
N ALA A 67 2.57 23.50 -3.59
CA ALA A 67 3.47 23.39 -2.44
C ALA A 67 2.91 22.46 -1.36
N HIS A 68 1.62 22.57 -1.02
CA HIS A 68 0.97 21.67 -0.07
C HIS A 68 0.96 20.22 -0.54
N LEU A 69 0.65 19.96 -1.81
CA LEU A 69 0.70 18.60 -2.37
C LEU A 69 2.12 18.02 -2.34
N SER A 70 3.13 18.84 -2.65
CA SER A 70 4.54 18.43 -2.58
C SER A 70 4.95 18.13 -1.14
N GLY A 71 4.57 18.98 -0.18
CA GLY A 71 4.83 18.75 1.24
C GLY A 71 4.14 17.50 1.78
N LEU A 72 2.91 17.23 1.33
CA LEU A 72 2.18 16.02 1.69
C LEU A 72 2.88 14.77 1.12
N LEU A 73 3.27 14.80 -0.16
CA LEU A 73 4.02 13.71 -0.79
C LEU A 73 5.33 13.43 -0.04
N ASN A 74 6.08 14.48 0.32
CA ASN A 74 7.32 14.33 1.08
C ASN A 74 7.09 13.67 2.44
N LYS A 75 6.01 14.04 3.15
CA LYS A 75 5.64 13.37 4.40
C LYS A 75 5.30 11.90 4.16
N PHE A 76 4.52 11.58 3.12
CA PHE A 76 4.22 10.19 2.78
C PHE A 76 5.48 9.38 2.45
N ASN A 77 6.44 9.96 1.75
CA ASN A 77 7.71 9.30 1.45
C ASN A 77 8.58 9.11 2.71
N ALA A 78 8.54 10.04 3.66
CA ALA A 78 9.27 9.93 4.92
C ALA A 78 8.65 8.91 5.88
N TYR A 79 7.32 8.88 5.99
CA TYR A 79 6.60 7.96 6.88
C TYR A 79 6.47 6.55 6.31
N PHE A 80 6.39 6.42 4.99
CA PHE A 80 6.22 5.16 4.30
C PHE A 80 7.29 5.05 3.21
N PRO A 81 8.52 4.67 3.56
CA PRO A 81 9.55 4.40 2.56
C PRO A 81 9.07 3.31 1.60
N GLU A 82 9.55 3.35 0.37
CA GLU A 82 9.29 2.30 -0.61
C GLU A 82 9.84 0.98 -0.07
N LEU A 83 9.03 -0.08 -0.12
CA LEU A 83 9.49 -1.40 0.32
C LEU A 83 10.65 -1.82 -0.57
N THR A 84 11.76 -2.20 0.03
CA THR A 84 12.83 -2.83 -0.74
C THR A 84 12.30 -4.13 -1.35
N THR A 85 12.90 -4.58 -2.45
CA THR A 85 12.56 -5.87 -3.07
C THR A 85 12.61 -7.01 -2.04
N GLU A 86 13.57 -6.93 -1.10
CA GLU A 86 13.71 -7.87 0.00
C GLU A 86 12.51 -7.83 0.96
N GLN A 87 12.11 -6.65 1.42
CA GLN A 87 10.95 -6.49 2.31
C GLN A 87 9.66 -6.93 1.63
N ALA A 88 9.46 -6.56 0.37
CA ALA A 88 8.30 -6.99 -0.41
C ALA A 88 8.25 -8.52 -0.52
N ALA A 89 9.38 -9.18 -0.84
CA ALA A 89 9.48 -10.63 -0.88
C ALA A 89 9.20 -11.30 0.48
N THR A 90 9.76 -10.75 1.57
CA THR A 90 9.48 -11.24 2.93
C THR A 90 8.00 -11.08 3.30
N HIS A 91 7.33 -10.01 2.87
CA HIS A 91 5.90 -9.87 3.11
C HIS A 91 5.04 -10.75 2.18
N MET A 92 5.55 -11.12 1.01
CA MET A 92 4.81 -11.95 0.05
C MET A 92 4.67 -13.38 0.55
N TRP A 93 5.72 -13.99 1.12
CA TRP A 93 5.61 -15.34 1.67
C TRP A 93 4.67 -15.41 2.88
N THR A 94 4.67 -14.38 3.75
CA THR A 94 3.73 -14.34 4.90
C THR A 94 2.29 -14.09 4.46
N THR A 95 2.09 -13.49 3.28
CA THR A 95 0.75 -13.25 2.73
C THR A 95 0.25 -14.45 1.93
N ASN A 96 1.14 -15.13 1.21
CA ASN A 96 0.82 -16.31 0.41
C ASN A 96 2.04 -17.24 0.33
N PRO A 97 2.20 -18.15 1.32
CA PRO A 97 3.34 -19.07 1.36
C PRO A 97 3.26 -20.14 0.26
N PHE A 98 2.10 -20.30 -0.38
CA PHE A 98 1.82 -21.29 -1.41
C PHE A 98 1.96 -20.75 -2.84
N SER A 99 2.51 -19.55 -3.00
CA SER A 99 2.80 -18.98 -4.32
C SER A 99 3.90 -19.79 -5.02
N GLU A 100 3.88 -19.84 -6.36
CA GLU A 100 4.92 -20.55 -7.11
C GLU A 100 6.30 -19.96 -6.80
N ASN A 101 7.26 -20.83 -6.48
CA ASN A 101 8.66 -20.50 -6.18
C ASN A 101 8.80 -19.43 -5.08
N THR A 102 8.05 -19.57 -3.98
CA THR A 102 8.09 -18.63 -2.85
C THR A 102 9.49 -18.57 -2.23
N GLU A 103 10.14 -19.72 -2.08
CA GLU A 103 11.52 -19.87 -1.61
C GLU A 103 12.55 -19.18 -2.50
N ALA A 104 12.34 -19.15 -3.81
CA ALA A 104 13.25 -18.48 -4.75
C ALA A 104 13.06 -16.95 -4.79
N LYS A 105 11.91 -16.46 -4.29
CA LYS A 105 11.62 -15.03 -4.18
C LYS A 105 12.18 -14.43 -2.89
N LEU A 106 12.50 -15.26 -1.89
CA LEU A 106 13.10 -14.78 -0.65
C LEU A 106 14.50 -14.21 -0.88
N PRO A 107 14.86 -13.12 -0.17
CA PRO A 107 16.19 -12.54 -0.29
C PRO A 107 17.26 -13.49 0.27
N SER A 108 18.46 -13.44 -0.31
CA SER A 108 19.59 -14.29 0.09
C SER A 108 20.11 -14.02 1.51
N SER A 109 19.66 -12.92 2.14
CA SER A 109 19.91 -12.57 3.54
C SER A 109 19.07 -13.37 4.53
N VAL A 110 18.08 -14.15 4.06
CA VAL A 110 17.22 -14.98 4.92
C VAL A 110 18.00 -16.16 5.53
N PRO A 111 17.86 -16.43 6.84
CA PRO A 111 18.48 -17.59 7.47
C PRO A 111 18.05 -18.90 6.81
N SER A 112 18.98 -19.84 6.64
CA SER A 112 18.72 -21.16 6.01
C SER A 112 17.57 -21.92 6.68
N LYS A 113 17.44 -21.79 8.02
CA LYS A 113 16.34 -22.39 8.78
C LYS A 113 14.96 -21.87 8.33
N LEU A 114 14.85 -20.56 8.08
CA LEU A 114 13.58 -19.98 7.60
C LEU A 114 13.29 -20.43 6.16
N LEU A 115 14.32 -20.61 5.34
CA LEU A 115 14.15 -21.12 3.98
C LEU A 115 13.62 -22.57 3.98
N GLU A 116 14.14 -23.43 4.87
CA GLU A 116 13.64 -24.79 5.09
C GLU A 116 12.18 -24.76 5.55
N GLU A 117 11.86 -23.98 6.59
CA GLU A 117 10.48 -23.85 7.09
C GLU A 117 9.50 -23.34 6.00
N VAL A 118 9.92 -22.37 5.19
CA VAL A 118 9.09 -21.87 4.07
C VAL A 118 8.89 -22.93 3.00
N THR A 119 9.92 -23.74 2.71
CA THR A 119 9.85 -24.83 1.73
C THR A 119 8.92 -25.95 2.20
N ASP A 120 8.97 -26.29 3.48
CA ASP A 120 8.08 -27.28 4.10
C ASP A 120 6.63 -26.81 4.03
N ILE A 121 6.37 -25.55 4.40
CA ILE A 121 5.03 -24.96 4.32
C ILE A 121 4.56 -24.92 2.87
N SER A 122 5.36 -24.43 1.92
CA SER A 122 4.92 -24.25 0.53
C SER A 122 4.60 -25.56 -0.19
N SER A 123 5.23 -26.67 0.25
CA SER A 123 5.06 -28.02 -0.28
C SER A 123 3.90 -28.80 0.34
N ASP A 124 3.35 -28.35 1.47
CA ASP A 124 2.27 -29.04 2.16
C ASP A 124 0.89 -28.77 1.51
N SER A 125 0.38 -29.79 0.82
CA SER A 125 -0.93 -29.74 0.16
C SER A 125 -2.13 -29.67 1.12
N SER A 126 -1.99 -30.19 2.33
CA SER A 126 -3.02 -30.12 3.37
C SER A 126 -3.11 -28.71 3.92
N LEU A 127 -1.96 -28.09 4.23
CA LEU A 127 -1.89 -26.70 4.64
C LEU A 127 -2.37 -25.75 3.54
N ARG A 128 -2.04 -26.03 2.26
CA ARG A 128 -2.55 -25.27 1.11
C ARG A 128 -4.08 -25.28 1.04
N THR A 129 -4.69 -26.41 1.39
CA THR A 129 -6.15 -26.56 1.36
C THR A 129 -6.77 -25.77 2.51
N ARG A 130 -6.26 -25.93 3.74
CA ARG A 130 -6.70 -25.15 4.91
C ARG A 130 -6.55 -23.64 4.70
N PHE A 131 -5.44 -23.19 4.12
CA PHE A 131 -5.20 -21.79 3.79
C PHE A 131 -6.29 -21.17 2.90
N LYS A 132 -6.91 -21.96 2.02
CA LYS A 132 -8.03 -21.49 1.16
C LYS A 132 -9.36 -21.43 1.91
N GLU A 133 -9.49 -22.17 3.00
CA GLU A 133 -10.74 -22.33 3.76
C GLU A 133 -10.87 -21.33 4.91
N MET A 134 -9.79 -20.65 5.30
CA MET A 134 -9.78 -19.72 6.44
C MET A 134 -9.08 -18.38 6.15
N PRO A 135 -9.36 -17.33 6.94
CA PRO A 135 -8.64 -16.06 6.86
C PRO A 135 -7.15 -16.21 7.20
N LEU A 136 -6.31 -15.34 6.60
CA LEU A 136 -4.85 -15.34 6.79
C LEU A 136 -4.43 -15.27 8.26
N GLU A 137 -5.13 -14.45 9.05
CA GLU A 137 -4.84 -14.24 10.48
C GLU A 137 -5.08 -15.53 11.28
N THR A 138 -6.19 -16.23 11.01
CA THR A 138 -6.52 -17.50 11.64
C THR A 138 -5.50 -18.58 11.28
N PHE A 139 -5.09 -18.64 10.02
CA PHE A 139 -4.08 -19.60 9.54
C PHE A 139 -2.74 -19.48 10.30
N TRP A 140 -2.25 -18.25 10.50
CA TRP A 140 -0.99 -18.05 11.22
C TRP A 140 -1.13 -18.22 12.74
N CYS A 141 -2.28 -17.87 13.33
CA CYS A 141 -2.55 -18.11 14.75
C CYS A 141 -2.57 -19.61 15.07
N GLU A 142 -3.28 -20.42 14.28
CA GLU A 142 -3.35 -21.88 14.51
C GLU A 142 -1.97 -22.54 14.42
N ARG A 143 -1.07 -22.02 13.59
CA ARG A 143 0.31 -22.53 13.47
C ARG A 143 1.24 -22.05 14.59
N SER A 144 0.93 -20.92 15.25
CA SER A 144 1.74 -20.43 16.38
C SER A 144 1.42 -21.14 17.70
N ASP A 145 0.27 -21.83 17.76
CA ASP A 145 -0.19 -22.57 18.93
C ASP A 145 0.17 -24.08 18.90
N GLU A 146 0.78 -24.54 17.81
CA GLU A 146 1.32 -25.91 17.60
C GLU A 146 2.81 -26.01 17.98
#